data_AF-A0AA88XGC0-F1
#
_entry.id   AF-A0AA88XGC0-F1
#
_cell.length_a   1.000
_cell.length_b   1.000
_cell.length_c   1.000
_cell.angle_alpha   90.00
_cell.angle_beta   90.00
_cell.angle_gamma   90.00
#
_symmetry.space_group_name_H-M   'P 1'
#
loop_
_entity.id
_entity.type
_entity.pdbx_description
1 polymer ?
#
loop_
_entity_poly.entity_id
_entity_poly.type
_entity_poly.pdbx_seq_one_letter_code
_entity_poly.pdbx_strand_id
1 'polypeptide(L)'
;MKGIYNKIPPKPKYQQIWDLDKVLSYLNSLETNDKLHIKVLSKKLAFLLAVVSPKRVSEISRLNTEFMKYSDTGVIFELPGLSKTQSSSKPKQVKYDAYPENPQLCVVSCIKTYCARTESKRDNSNRGYLLIMNRKPYASISAQTVSHWIRDIMGLAGIDTSKFKAHSARAASTSKASNAGVPIEEILSMADWSSQSIFVKFYRKVVTPHSYGKSVLRTCYAGGARYNETGGAADYLCLPPDPDLTEPDPHNQYEAYVWGAEFEGSVFASDSHNKDVPCVVCRLTTTTTQLMIPAKSTCYQGWTFLYSGHLASSSPILPAAGQYVCVDGLPEYVPRGDANLDGKLFYPVAAKCGSLLCPPYKENFTLKCVVCSK
;
A
#
# COMPACT_ATOMS: atom_id res chain seq x y z
N MET A 1 9.32 -4.03 36.21
CA MET A 1 9.47 -5.23 35.35
C MET A 1 9.49 -4.82 33.88
N LYS A 2 10.68 -4.58 33.31
CA LYS A 2 10.87 -4.43 31.84
C LYS A 2 11.13 -5.85 31.30
N GLY A 3 10.11 -6.42 30.66
CA GLY A 3 10.03 -7.83 30.31
C GLY A 3 10.95 -8.25 29.16
N ILE A 4 11.59 -9.39 29.38
CA ILE A 4 12.19 -10.36 28.44
C ILE A 4 12.03 -10.00 26.96
N TYR A 5 13.16 -9.74 26.30
CA TYR A 5 13.27 -9.62 24.86
C TYR A 5 12.71 -10.88 24.20
N ASN A 6 11.66 -10.72 23.38
CA ASN A 6 11.00 -11.83 22.71
C ASN A 6 12.00 -12.45 21.71
N LYS A 7 12.60 -13.60 22.07
CA LYS A 7 13.63 -14.30 21.27
C LYS A 7 13.17 -14.64 19.85
N ILE A 8 11.85 -14.63 19.61
CA ILE A 8 11.23 -14.82 18.30
C ILE A 8 10.23 -13.68 18.08
N PRO A 9 10.59 -12.60 17.36
CA PRO A 9 9.65 -11.54 17.05
C PRO A 9 8.52 -12.09 16.15
N PRO A 10 7.27 -11.63 16.34
CA PRO A 10 6.16 -12.07 15.50
C PRO A 10 6.45 -11.72 14.04
N LYS A 11 6.37 -12.73 13.16
CA LYS A 11 6.52 -12.58 11.70
C LYS A 11 5.15 -12.27 11.08
N PRO A 12 5.08 -11.43 10.04
CA PRO A 12 3.82 -11.18 9.34
C PRO A 12 3.30 -12.48 8.71
N LYS A 13 2.04 -12.82 8.98
CA LYS A 13 1.38 -14.02 8.44
C LYS A 13 1.28 -14.01 6.91
N TYR A 14 1.14 -12.82 6.33
CA TYR A 14 1.00 -12.62 4.89
C TYR A 14 2.13 -11.72 4.37
N GLN A 15 2.80 -12.15 3.30
CA GLN A 15 3.77 -11.33 2.55
C GLN A 15 3.07 -10.51 1.46
N GLN A 16 2.08 -11.10 0.80
CA GLN A 16 1.23 -10.47 -0.22
C GLN A 16 -0.23 -10.44 0.24
N ILE A 17 -1.02 -9.52 -0.31
CA ILE A 17 -2.46 -9.45 -0.04
C ILE A 17 -3.26 -9.53 -1.35
N TRP A 18 -4.47 -10.08 -1.26
CA TRP A 18 -5.42 -10.14 -2.37
C TRP A 18 -5.94 -8.75 -2.74
N ASP A 19 -6.39 -8.61 -3.98
CA ASP A 19 -6.95 -7.35 -4.47
C ASP A 19 -8.40 -7.11 -4.02
N LEU A 20 -8.58 -5.97 -3.34
CA LEU A 20 -9.87 -5.50 -2.89
C LEU A 20 -10.80 -5.11 -4.04
N ASP A 21 -10.28 -4.67 -5.20
CA ASP A 21 -11.09 -4.32 -6.37
C ASP A 21 -11.86 -5.49 -6.96
N LYS A 22 -11.32 -6.72 -6.91
CA LYS A 22 -12.10 -7.93 -7.25
C LYS A 22 -13.38 -8.05 -6.43
N VAL A 23 -13.29 -7.80 -5.11
CA VAL A 23 -14.45 -7.91 -4.24
C VAL A 23 -15.39 -6.72 -4.40
N LEU A 24 -14.88 -5.50 -4.55
CA LEU A 24 -15.71 -4.32 -4.82
C LEU A 24 -16.45 -4.46 -6.15
N SER A 25 -15.80 -4.99 -7.20
CA SER A 25 -16.42 -5.27 -8.50
C SER A 25 -17.54 -6.31 -8.37
N TYR A 26 -17.30 -7.39 -7.63
CA TYR A 26 -18.34 -8.38 -7.31
C TYR A 26 -19.51 -7.74 -6.55
N LEU A 27 -19.25 -6.91 -5.54
CA LEU A 27 -20.33 -6.24 -4.79
C LEU A 27 -21.12 -5.24 -5.64
N ASN A 28 -20.48 -4.64 -6.65
CA ASN A 28 -21.11 -3.71 -7.58
C ASN A 28 -21.93 -4.42 -8.68
N SER A 29 -21.61 -5.69 -8.99
CA SER A 29 -22.39 -6.50 -9.94
C SER A 29 -23.63 -7.15 -9.31
N LEU A 30 -23.76 -7.09 -7.98
CA LEU A 30 -24.96 -7.54 -7.28
C LEU A 30 -26.16 -6.63 -7.57
N GLU A 31 -27.36 -7.18 -7.39
CA GLU A 31 -28.60 -6.39 -7.40
C GLU A 31 -28.58 -5.26 -6.36
N THR A 32 -29.50 -4.31 -6.50
CA THR A 32 -29.68 -3.21 -5.55
C THR A 32 -29.99 -3.71 -4.14
N ASN A 33 -29.54 -2.95 -3.13
CA ASN A 33 -29.61 -3.37 -1.72
C ASN A 33 -31.04 -3.74 -1.27
N ASP A 34 -32.06 -3.11 -1.84
CA ASP A 34 -33.47 -3.36 -1.59
C ASP A 34 -33.95 -4.72 -2.12
N LYS A 35 -33.40 -5.17 -3.27
CA LYS A 35 -33.79 -6.42 -3.94
C LYS A 35 -33.01 -7.64 -3.46
N LEU A 36 -31.78 -7.44 -2.98
CA LEU A 36 -30.92 -8.55 -2.54
C LEU A 36 -31.59 -9.48 -1.54
N HIS A 37 -31.35 -10.79 -1.62
CA HIS A 37 -31.80 -11.68 -0.55
C HIS A 37 -31.14 -11.30 0.80
N ILE A 38 -31.89 -11.33 1.91
CA ILE A 38 -31.42 -10.81 3.21
C ILE A 38 -30.09 -11.43 3.65
N LYS A 39 -29.88 -12.73 3.38
CA LYS A 39 -28.61 -13.43 3.65
C LYS A 39 -27.41 -12.82 2.91
N VAL A 40 -27.61 -12.37 1.68
CA VAL A 40 -26.56 -11.73 0.86
C VAL A 40 -26.35 -10.29 1.34
N LEU A 41 -27.42 -9.56 1.63
CA LEU A 41 -27.34 -8.21 2.19
C LEU A 41 -26.58 -8.18 3.53
N SER A 42 -26.87 -9.12 4.43
CA SER A 42 -26.15 -9.29 5.71
C SER A 42 -24.64 -9.46 5.51
N LYS A 43 -24.25 -10.30 4.54
CA LYS A 43 -22.84 -10.59 4.23
C LYS A 43 -22.16 -9.41 3.55
N LYS A 44 -22.84 -8.75 2.60
CA LYS A 44 -22.39 -7.52 1.94
C LYS A 44 -22.11 -6.43 2.97
N LEU A 45 -23.06 -6.20 3.89
CA LEU A 45 -22.89 -5.23 4.97
C LEU A 45 -21.70 -5.59 5.87
N ALA A 46 -21.57 -6.84 6.32
CA ALA A 46 -20.45 -7.26 7.16
C ALA A 46 -19.09 -7.07 6.46
N PHE A 47 -19.00 -7.31 5.16
CA PHE A 47 -17.79 -7.05 4.38
C PHE A 47 -17.48 -5.55 4.27
N LEU A 48 -18.46 -4.72 3.91
CA LEU A 48 -18.30 -3.27 3.80
C LEU A 48 -17.86 -2.65 5.14
N LEU A 49 -18.48 -3.07 6.25
CA LEU A 49 -18.06 -2.66 7.60
C LEU A 49 -16.61 -3.03 7.89
N ALA A 50 -16.12 -4.16 7.40
CA ALA A 50 -14.75 -4.61 7.64
C ALA A 50 -13.68 -3.88 6.81
N VAL A 51 -14.05 -3.23 5.71
CA VAL A 51 -13.09 -2.60 4.78
C VAL A 51 -13.17 -1.08 4.75
N VAL A 52 -14.32 -0.48 5.06
CA VAL A 52 -14.47 1.00 5.09
C VAL A 52 -13.88 1.59 6.37
N SER A 53 -14.14 0.96 7.51
CA SER A 53 -13.48 1.27 8.78
C SER A 53 -12.85 -0.03 9.26
N PRO A 54 -11.54 -0.25 9.08
CA PRO A 54 -10.90 -1.57 9.19
C PRO A 54 -10.77 -2.07 10.64
N LYS A 55 -11.89 -2.11 11.37
CA LYS A 55 -12.05 -2.56 12.75
C LYS A 55 -12.01 -4.08 12.84
N ARG A 56 -11.78 -4.61 14.04
CA ARG A 56 -11.75 -6.07 14.25
C ARG A 56 -13.15 -6.64 14.14
N VAL A 57 -13.27 -7.90 13.72
CA VAL A 57 -14.58 -8.60 13.65
C VAL A 57 -15.33 -8.64 14.98
N SER A 58 -14.61 -8.60 16.11
CA SER A 58 -15.18 -8.50 17.46
C SER A 58 -15.74 -7.12 17.80
N GLU A 59 -15.35 -6.08 17.07
CA GLU A 59 -15.90 -4.74 17.19
C GLU A 59 -17.12 -4.61 16.28
N ILE A 60 -17.04 -5.14 15.05
CA ILE A 60 -18.16 -5.22 14.11
C ILE A 60 -19.35 -5.96 14.73
N SER A 61 -19.12 -7.09 15.42
CA SER A 61 -20.20 -7.84 16.09
C SER A 61 -20.85 -7.12 17.28
N ARG A 62 -20.24 -6.03 17.76
CA ARG A 62 -20.73 -5.22 18.89
C ARG A 62 -21.33 -3.87 18.45
N LEU A 63 -21.37 -3.59 17.14
CA LEU A 63 -22.04 -2.39 16.65
C LEU A 63 -23.50 -2.43 17.08
N ASN A 64 -23.94 -1.33 17.69
CA ASN A 64 -25.22 -1.26 18.36
C ASN A 64 -26.07 -0.12 17.79
N THR A 65 -27.31 -0.41 17.42
CA THR A 65 -28.25 0.52 16.79
C THR A 65 -28.85 1.54 17.75
N GLU A 66 -28.91 1.25 19.07
CA GLU A 66 -29.30 2.21 20.10
C GLU A 66 -28.20 3.27 20.33
N PHE A 67 -26.94 2.93 20.05
CA PHE A 67 -25.79 3.82 20.13
C PHE A 67 -25.28 4.26 18.75
N MET A 68 -26.18 4.30 17.76
CA MET A 68 -25.91 4.70 16.38
C MET A 68 -26.47 6.10 16.12
N LYS A 69 -25.65 6.99 15.57
CA LYS A 69 -26.04 8.36 15.19
C LYS A 69 -25.70 8.61 13.73
N TYR A 70 -26.66 9.07 12.96
CA TYR A 70 -26.39 9.59 11.61
C TYR A 70 -25.81 10.99 11.70
N SER A 71 -24.89 11.30 10.80
CA SER A 71 -24.35 12.64 10.55
C SER A 71 -24.48 12.97 9.07
N ASP A 72 -24.23 14.23 8.69
CA ASP A 72 -24.29 14.68 7.29
C ASP A 72 -23.29 13.91 6.40
N THR A 73 -22.18 13.47 6.99
CA THR A 73 -21.08 12.79 6.32
C THR A 73 -21.09 11.27 6.48
N GLY A 74 -22.00 10.68 7.28
CA GLY A 74 -22.01 9.23 7.49
C GLY A 74 -22.78 8.74 8.72
N VAL A 75 -22.21 7.73 9.39
CA VAL A 75 -22.77 7.15 10.62
C VAL A 75 -21.67 6.89 11.64
N ILE A 76 -21.97 7.17 12.91
CA ILE A 76 -21.08 6.97 14.05
C ILE A 76 -21.74 5.99 15.01
N PHE A 77 -20.96 5.01 15.47
CA PHE A 77 -21.35 4.07 16.53
C PHE A 77 -20.50 4.31 17.77
N GLU A 78 -21.12 4.32 18.94
CA GLU A 78 -20.43 4.23 20.22
C GLU A 78 -20.44 2.75 20.66
N LEU A 79 -19.27 2.14 20.81
CA LEU A 79 -19.20 0.72 21.20
C LEU A 79 -19.48 0.53 22.69
N PRO A 80 -20.39 -0.39 23.07
CA PRO A 80 -20.63 -0.72 24.46
C PRO A 80 -19.44 -1.48 25.07
N GLY A 81 -18.94 -0.99 26.20
CA GLY A 81 -17.85 -1.58 26.98
C GLY A 81 -16.44 -1.32 26.43
N LEU A 82 -15.41 -1.66 27.23
CA LEU A 82 -14.00 -1.45 26.88
C LEU A 82 -13.53 -2.43 25.80
N SER A 83 -12.84 -1.93 24.77
CA SER A 83 -12.09 -2.78 23.83
C SER A 83 -10.74 -3.22 24.42
N LYS A 84 -10.18 -4.36 23.97
CA LYS A 84 -8.87 -4.90 24.42
C LYS A 84 -7.69 -3.91 24.31
N THR A 85 -7.85 -2.79 23.61
CA THR A 85 -6.79 -1.81 23.35
C THR A 85 -7.11 -0.41 23.87
N GLN A 86 -8.17 -0.23 24.65
CA GLN A 86 -8.49 1.06 25.25
C GLN A 86 -7.81 1.25 26.60
N SER A 87 -7.06 2.35 26.74
CA SER A 87 -6.53 2.85 28.01
C SER A 87 -7.42 3.95 28.62
N SER A 88 -8.39 4.47 27.86
CA SER A 88 -9.28 5.57 28.25
C SER A 88 -10.65 5.07 28.70
N SER A 89 -11.25 5.77 29.67
CA SER A 89 -12.63 5.57 30.13
C SER A 89 -13.70 6.04 29.14
N LYS A 90 -13.33 6.78 28.08
CA LYS A 90 -14.28 7.25 27.06
C LYS A 90 -14.71 6.11 26.11
N PRO A 91 -16.01 6.00 25.77
CA PRO A 91 -16.48 5.01 24.80
C PRO A 91 -15.76 5.12 23.46
N LYS A 92 -15.42 3.97 22.86
CA LYS A 92 -14.76 3.95 21.55
C LYS A 92 -15.77 4.26 20.46
N GLN A 93 -15.47 5.25 19.64
CA GLN A 93 -16.28 5.58 18.47
C GLN A 93 -15.77 4.86 17.22
N VAL A 94 -16.71 4.39 16.41
CA VAL A 94 -16.45 3.83 15.08
C VAL A 94 -17.26 4.63 14.08
N LYS A 95 -16.56 5.32 13.17
CA LYS A 95 -17.17 6.10 12.10
C LYS A 95 -17.12 5.32 10.79
N TYR A 96 -18.21 5.44 10.03
CA TYR A 96 -18.32 4.99 8.64
C TYR A 96 -18.81 6.16 7.79
N ASP A 97 -17.99 6.59 6.85
CA ASP A 97 -18.34 7.68 5.95
C ASP A 97 -19.31 7.21 4.85
N ALA A 98 -20.20 8.11 4.44
CA ALA A 98 -21.09 7.88 3.32
C ALA A 98 -20.30 7.97 2.00
N TYR A 99 -20.72 7.19 1.00
CA TYR A 99 -20.18 7.23 -0.36
C TYR A 99 -21.32 7.47 -1.36
N PRO A 100 -21.85 8.71 -1.44
CA PRO A 100 -23.03 9.03 -2.22
C PRO A 100 -22.86 8.78 -3.72
N GLU A 101 -21.62 8.82 -4.24
CA GLU A 101 -21.27 8.62 -5.65
C GLU A 101 -21.60 7.21 -6.13
N ASN A 102 -21.55 6.22 -5.24
CA ASN A 102 -21.98 4.86 -5.55
C ASN A 102 -22.77 4.23 -4.39
N PRO A 103 -24.11 4.34 -4.41
CA PRO A 103 -24.99 3.76 -3.41
C PRO A 103 -24.87 2.24 -3.25
N GLN A 104 -24.39 1.52 -4.28
CA GLN A 104 -24.18 0.07 -4.20
C GLN A 104 -23.02 -0.31 -3.30
N LEU A 105 -21.97 0.51 -3.23
CA LEU A 105 -20.81 0.30 -2.38
C LEU A 105 -20.87 1.11 -1.08
N CYS A 106 -21.81 2.05 -0.98
CA CYS A 106 -22.02 2.87 0.20
C CYS A 106 -22.46 2.03 1.41
N VAL A 107 -21.59 1.95 2.42
CA VAL A 107 -21.89 1.26 3.68
C VAL A 107 -23.08 1.88 4.41
N VAL A 108 -23.24 3.21 4.36
CA VAL A 108 -24.36 3.92 5.01
C VAL A 108 -25.69 3.58 4.34
N SER A 109 -25.75 3.57 3.01
CA SER A 109 -26.94 3.15 2.27
C SER A 109 -27.29 1.68 2.53
N CYS A 110 -26.28 0.83 2.65
CA CYS A 110 -26.43 -0.59 3.01
C CYS A 110 -26.97 -0.75 4.44
N ILE A 111 -26.47 0.01 5.42
CA ILE A 111 -26.96 0.03 6.81
C ILE A 111 -28.44 0.44 6.84
N LYS A 112 -28.79 1.56 6.20
CA LYS A 112 -30.19 2.05 6.16
C LYS A 112 -31.14 0.98 5.62
N THR A 113 -30.78 0.40 4.48
CA THR A 113 -31.59 -0.65 3.82
C THR A 113 -31.68 -1.90 4.70
N TYR A 114 -30.57 -2.32 5.32
CA TYR A 114 -30.54 -3.49 6.18
C TYR A 114 -31.40 -3.32 7.43
N CYS A 115 -31.31 -2.18 8.11
CA CYS A 115 -32.12 -1.86 9.28
C CYS A 115 -33.62 -1.93 8.94
N ALA A 116 -34.05 -1.26 7.86
CA ALA A 116 -35.45 -1.30 7.41
C ALA A 116 -35.92 -2.73 7.11
N ARG A 117 -35.13 -3.53 6.38
CA ARG A 117 -35.51 -4.90 6.00
C ARG A 117 -35.42 -5.93 7.13
N THR A 118 -34.79 -5.58 8.24
CA THR A 118 -34.71 -6.41 9.45
C THR A 118 -35.65 -5.98 10.56
N GLU A 119 -36.34 -4.84 10.42
CA GLU A 119 -37.18 -4.26 11.47
C GLU A 119 -38.22 -5.23 12.02
N SER A 120 -38.98 -5.91 11.16
CA SER A 120 -39.99 -6.91 11.55
C SER A 120 -39.42 -8.18 12.19
N LYS A 121 -38.10 -8.36 12.19
CA LYS A 121 -37.39 -9.51 12.78
C LYS A 121 -36.72 -9.15 14.11
N ARG A 122 -36.85 -7.88 14.54
CA ARG A 122 -36.22 -7.37 15.75
C ARG A 122 -37.16 -7.43 16.94
N ASP A 123 -36.62 -7.84 18.08
CA ASP A 123 -37.32 -7.92 19.35
C ASP A 123 -36.40 -7.44 20.49
N ASN A 124 -36.87 -7.50 21.74
CA ASN A 124 -36.09 -7.05 22.89
C ASN A 124 -34.76 -7.79 23.09
N SER A 125 -34.59 -9.00 22.52
CA SER A 125 -33.36 -9.78 22.64
C SER A 125 -32.26 -9.34 21.66
N ASN A 126 -32.65 -8.71 20.53
CA ASN A 126 -31.72 -8.43 19.43
C ASN A 126 -31.75 -6.97 18.93
N ARG A 127 -32.74 -6.14 19.34
CA ARG A 127 -32.98 -4.80 18.78
C ARG A 127 -31.79 -3.85 18.89
N GLY A 128 -30.93 -4.06 19.87
CA GLY A 128 -29.72 -3.29 20.07
C GLY A 128 -28.58 -3.66 19.14
N TYR A 129 -28.56 -4.82 18.48
CA TYR A 129 -27.42 -5.23 17.65
C TYR A 129 -27.62 -4.85 16.19
N LEU A 130 -26.60 -4.25 15.55
CA LEU A 130 -26.70 -3.92 14.13
C LEU A 130 -26.96 -5.18 13.30
N LEU A 131 -26.13 -6.20 13.41
CA LEU A 131 -26.23 -7.44 12.63
C LEU A 131 -26.89 -8.56 13.45
N ILE A 132 -27.88 -9.21 12.84
CA ILE A 132 -28.64 -10.33 13.43
C ILE A 132 -28.55 -11.58 12.56
N MET A 133 -28.74 -12.76 13.15
CA MET A 133 -28.77 -14.04 12.44
C MET A 133 -29.85 -14.03 11.35
N ASN A 134 -29.65 -14.75 10.24
CA ASN A 134 -30.63 -14.79 9.13
C ASN A 134 -31.74 -15.84 9.33
N ARG A 135 -31.84 -16.45 10.50
CA ARG A 135 -32.81 -17.50 10.84
C ARG A 135 -33.35 -17.24 12.24
N LYS A 136 -34.59 -17.68 12.52
CA LYS A 136 -35.15 -17.67 13.88
C LYS A 136 -34.18 -18.37 14.86
N PRO A 137 -33.98 -17.83 16.07
CA PRO A 137 -34.69 -16.70 16.68
C PRO A 137 -34.14 -15.31 16.32
N TYR A 138 -33.36 -15.15 15.25
CA TYR A 138 -32.75 -13.87 14.83
C TYR A 138 -31.87 -13.24 15.91
N ALA A 139 -31.19 -14.07 16.71
CA ALA A 139 -30.28 -13.61 17.75
C ALA A 139 -29.13 -12.74 17.18
N SER A 140 -28.45 -12.02 18.06
CA SER A 140 -27.21 -11.30 17.70
C SER A 140 -26.14 -12.25 17.17
N ILE A 141 -25.25 -11.71 16.32
CA ILE A 141 -24.20 -12.52 15.70
C ILE A 141 -22.88 -12.46 16.49
N SER A 142 -22.12 -13.56 16.45
CA SER A 142 -20.79 -13.63 17.04
C SER A 142 -19.70 -13.08 16.11
N ALA A 143 -18.54 -12.74 16.66
CA ALA A 143 -17.34 -12.38 15.87
C ALA A 143 -16.94 -13.48 14.87
N GLN A 144 -17.17 -14.76 15.22
CA GLN A 144 -16.94 -15.90 14.32
C GLN A 144 -17.91 -15.89 13.14
N THR A 145 -19.17 -15.51 13.37
CA THR A 145 -20.19 -15.38 12.31
C THR A 145 -19.81 -14.26 11.34
N VAL A 146 -19.39 -13.09 11.85
CA VAL A 146 -18.86 -11.99 11.03
C VAL A 146 -17.68 -12.48 10.18
N SER A 147 -16.73 -13.19 10.80
CA SER A 147 -15.57 -13.76 10.11
C SER A 147 -15.98 -14.71 8.97
N HIS A 148 -16.97 -15.58 9.19
CA HIS A 148 -17.49 -16.45 8.14
C HIS A 148 -18.17 -15.66 7.02
N TRP A 149 -18.99 -14.66 7.33
CA TRP A 149 -19.65 -13.84 6.31
C TRP A 149 -18.67 -13.06 5.43
N ILE A 150 -17.62 -12.50 6.03
CA ILE A 150 -16.53 -11.84 5.28
C ILE A 150 -15.85 -12.86 4.35
N ARG A 151 -15.53 -14.06 4.85
CA ARG A 151 -14.92 -15.12 4.02
C ARG A 151 -15.82 -15.59 2.90
N ASP A 152 -17.13 -15.67 3.12
CA ASP A 152 -18.09 -16.04 2.07
C ASP A 152 -18.05 -15.03 0.92
N ILE A 153 -18.06 -13.72 1.22
CA ILE A 153 -17.93 -12.67 0.20
C ILE A 153 -16.59 -12.74 -0.53
N MET A 154 -15.49 -12.94 0.21
CA MET A 154 -14.17 -13.14 -0.38
C MET A 154 -14.18 -14.33 -1.36
N GLY A 155 -14.74 -15.47 -0.95
CA GLY A 155 -14.81 -16.67 -1.79
C GLY A 155 -15.68 -16.48 -3.04
N LEU A 156 -16.84 -15.83 -2.90
CA LEU A 156 -17.74 -15.52 -4.02
C LEU A 156 -17.09 -14.57 -5.04
N ALA A 157 -16.20 -13.69 -4.59
CA ALA A 157 -15.42 -12.81 -5.46
C ALA A 157 -14.14 -13.47 -6.01
N GLY A 158 -13.95 -14.78 -5.83
CA GLY A 158 -12.82 -15.53 -6.37
C GLY A 158 -11.51 -15.37 -5.58
N ILE A 159 -11.56 -14.91 -4.33
CA ILE A 159 -10.39 -14.86 -3.46
C ILE A 159 -10.18 -16.23 -2.82
N ASP A 160 -8.95 -16.75 -2.86
CA ASP A 160 -8.59 -18.03 -2.23
C ASP A 160 -8.69 -17.94 -0.69
N THR A 161 -9.80 -18.46 -0.15
CA THR A 161 -10.08 -18.46 1.29
C THR A 161 -9.36 -19.59 2.05
N SER A 162 -8.68 -20.51 1.35
CA SER A 162 -7.77 -21.48 1.97
C SER A 162 -6.54 -20.74 2.51
N LYS A 163 -6.00 -19.80 1.72
CA LYS A 163 -4.88 -18.91 2.04
C LYS A 163 -5.30 -17.71 2.89
N PHE A 164 -6.30 -16.95 2.46
CA PHE A 164 -6.69 -15.69 3.10
C PHE A 164 -7.91 -15.87 4.01
N LYS A 165 -7.80 -15.41 5.27
CA LYS A 165 -8.90 -15.46 6.24
C LYS A 165 -9.50 -14.08 6.46
N ALA A 166 -10.64 -13.96 7.16
CA ALA A 166 -11.36 -12.69 7.33
C ALA A 166 -10.49 -11.51 7.80
N HIS A 167 -9.58 -11.73 8.75
CA HIS A 167 -8.68 -10.70 9.25
C HIS A 167 -7.74 -10.09 8.18
N SER A 168 -7.53 -10.78 7.05
CA SER A 168 -6.76 -10.27 5.93
C SER A 168 -7.46 -9.10 5.22
N ALA A 169 -8.80 -8.98 5.31
CA ALA A 169 -9.55 -7.85 4.74
C ALA A 169 -9.09 -6.50 5.30
N ARG A 170 -8.71 -6.46 6.58
CA ARG A 170 -8.10 -5.29 7.21
C ARG A 170 -6.80 -4.89 6.53
N ALA A 171 -5.92 -5.85 6.24
CA ALA A 171 -4.66 -5.58 5.53
C ALA A 171 -4.91 -5.16 4.08
N ALA A 172 -5.88 -5.77 3.39
CA ALA A 172 -6.25 -5.43 2.02
C ALA A 172 -6.79 -3.99 1.93
N SER A 173 -7.70 -3.63 2.85
CA SER A 173 -8.24 -2.28 2.99
C SER A 173 -7.15 -1.25 3.24
N THR A 174 -6.31 -1.43 4.27
CA THR A 174 -5.30 -0.42 4.61
C THR A 174 -4.17 -0.34 3.58
N SER A 175 -3.87 -1.44 2.87
CA SER A 175 -2.93 -1.42 1.74
C SER A 175 -3.50 -0.66 0.55
N LYS A 176 -4.78 -0.87 0.22
CA LYS A 176 -5.45 -0.12 -0.84
C LYS A 176 -5.52 1.38 -0.51
N ALA A 177 -5.89 1.75 0.70
CA ALA A 177 -5.90 3.15 1.15
C ALA A 177 -4.50 3.79 1.02
N SER A 178 -3.46 3.08 1.46
CA SER A 178 -2.07 3.54 1.31
C SER A 178 -1.67 3.71 -0.14
N ASN A 179 -2.05 2.78 -1.03
CA ASN A 179 -1.75 2.86 -2.46
C ASN A 179 -2.54 3.96 -3.18
N ALA A 180 -3.73 4.31 -2.65
CA ALA A 180 -4.54 5.42 -3.12
C ALA A 180 -4.06 6.79 -2.57
N GLY A 181 -2.96 6.83 -1.80
CA GLY A 181 -2.38 8.07 -1.29
C GLY A 181 -3.04 8.62 -0.02
N VAL A 182 -3.88 7.85 0.68
CA VAL A 182 -4.45 8.29 1.96
C VAL A 182 -3.32 8.50 2.98
N PRO A 183 -3.28 9.66 3.68
CA PRO A 183 -2.23 9.95 4.65
C PRO A 183 -2.07 8.84 5.70
N ILE A 184 -0.82 8.53 6.04
CA ILE A 184 -0.50 7.44 6.97
C ILE A 184 -1.15 7.64 8.34
N GLU A 185 -1.22 8.87 8.82
CA GLU A 185 -1.83 9.24 10.09
C GLU A 185 -3.34 8.94 10.09
N GLU A 186 -4.00 9.17 8.97
CA GLU A 186 -5.42 8.86 8.79
C GLU A 186 -5.65 7.34 8.77
N ILE A 187 -4.80 6.58 8.07
CA ILE A 187 -4.85 5.10 8.07
C ILE A 187 -4.64 4.55 9.49
N LEU A 188 -3.64 5.07 10.21
CA LEU A 188 -3.34 4.67 11.59
C LEU A 188 -4.50 4.99 12.53
N SER A 189 -5.09 6.18 12.41
CA SER A 189 -6.26 6.62 13.16
C SER A 189 -7.47 5.71 12.88
N MET A 190 -7.81 5.49 11.61
CA MET A 190 -8.95 4.67 11.20
C MET A 190 -8.80 3.20 11.60
N ALA A 191 -7.58 2.66 11.58
CA ALA A 191 -7.30 1.31 12.00
C ALA A 191 -7.07 1.16 13.52
N ASP A 192 -7.02 2.23 14.31
CA ASP A 192 -6.62 2.21 15.73
C ASP A 192 -5.21 1.63 15.97
N TRP A 193 -4.24 2.08 15.17
CA TRP A 193 -2.82 1.77 15.38
C TRP A 193 -2.08 2.98 15.95
N SER A 194 -1.31 2.76 17.01
CA SER A 194 -0.45 3.78 17.62
C SER A 194 0.93 3.89 16.99
N SER A 195 1.26 3.02 16.02
CA SER A 195 2.62 2.91 15.49
C SER A 195 2.63 2.64 13.99
N GLN A 196 3.27 3.55 13.26
CA GLN A 196 3.54 3.42 11.83
C GLN A 196 4.41 2.20 11.51
N SER A 197 5.41 1.89 12.33
CA SER A 197 6.31 0.75 12.08
C SER A 197 5.55 -0.59 12.16
N ILE A 198 4.55 -0.70 13.03
CA ILE A 198 3.65 -1.87 13.08
C ILE A 198 2.80 -1.95 11.81
N PHE A 199 2.24 -0.82 11.35
CA PHE A 199 1.48 -0.77 10.10
C PHE A 199 2.32 -1.23 8.90
N VAL A 200 3.50 -0.62 8.69
CA VAL A 200 4.37 -0.92 7.55
C VAL A 200 4.80 -2.39 7.57
N LYS A 201 5.19 -2.92 8.74
CA LYS A 201 5.69 -4.30 8.86
C LYS A 201 4.59 -5.36 8.68
N PHE A 202 3.42 -5.14 9.26
CA PHE A 202 2.40 -6.20 9.38
C PHE A 202 1.22 -6.04 8.41
N TYR A 203 0.94 -4.83 7.92
CA TYR A 203 -0.33 -4.52 7.25
C TYR A 203 -0.21 -3.80 5.91
N ARG A 204 0.87 -3.04 5.64
CA ARG A 204 1.18 -2.58 4.27
C ARG A 204 1.66 -3.79 3.47
N LYS A 205 0.86 -4.23 2.50
CA LYS A 205 1.12 -5.41 1.67
C LYS A 205 0.96 -5.03 0.21
N VAL A 206 1.76 -5.67 -0.64
CA VAL A 206 1.59 -5.56 -2.09
C VAL A 206 0.24 -6.18 -2.45
N VAL A 207 -0.67 -5.34 -2.97
CA VAL A 207 -2.00 -5.73 -3.46
C VAL A 207 -1.82 -6.43 -4.80
N THR A 208 -2.53 -7.53 -5.04
CA THR A 208 -2.43 -8.28 -6.30
C THR A 208 -3.59 -8.00 -7.28
N PRO A 209 -3.54 -6.93 -8.11
CA PRO A 209 -4.38 -6.91 -9.31
C PRO A 209 -3.70 -6.48 -10.61
N HIS A 210 -4.29 -7.00 -11.69
CA HIS A 210 -3.79 -7.05 -13.07
C HIS A 210 -2.57 -7.95 -13.16
N SER A 211 -2.44 -8.73 -14.24
CA SER A 211 -1.47 -9.81 -14.34
C SER A 211 -0.10 -9.31 -13.85
N TYR A 212 0.31 -9.79 -12.66
CA TYR A 212 1.69 -9.71 -12.21
C TYR A 212 2.59 -10.13 -13.38
N GLY A 213 2.16 -11.12 -14.16
CA GLY A 213 2.66 -11.39 -15.51
C GLY A 213 3.01 -10.12 -16.31
N LYS A 214 2.05 -9.33 -16.80
CA LYS A 214 2.39 -8.22 -17.70
C LYS A 214 3.11 -7.02 -17.05
N SER A 215 2.91 -6.74 -15.76
CA SER A 215 3.56 -5.61 -15.06
C SER A 215 4.85 -6.00 -14.31
N VAL A 216 5.09 -7.28 -14.06
CA VAL A 216 6.32 -7.82 -13.43
C VAL A 216 7.18 -8.62 -14.40
N LEU A 217 6.63 -9.17 -15.48
CA LEU A 217 7.44 -9.69 -16.60
C LEU A 217 8.01 -8.56 -17.47
N ARG A 218 7.55 -7.32 -17.29
CA ARG A 218 8.19 -6.15 -17.91
C ARG A 218 9.19 -5.53 -16.94
N THR A 219 10.29 -6.24 -16.70
CA THR A 219 11.48 -5.62 -16.11
C THR A 219 11.98 -4.59 -17.10
N CYS A 220 11.86 -3.31 -16.77
CA CYS A 220 12.51 -2.25 -17.54
C CYS A 220 13.98 -2.17 -17.09
N TYR A 221 14.84 -1.73 -18.00
CA TYR A 221 16.28 -1.74 -17.81
C TYR A 221 16.76 -0.31 -17.59
N ALA A 222 17.48 -0.05 -16.49
CA ALA A 222 18.15 1.23 -16.36
C ALA A 222 19.33 1.29 -17.34
N GLY A 223 19.59 2.47 -17.90
CA GLY A 223 20.69 2.68 -18.83
C GLY A 223 21.13 4.13 -18.93
N GLY A 224 22.15 4.38 -19.76
CA GLY A 224 22.69 5.72 -20.01
C GLY A 224 24.04 5.67 -20.73
N ALA A 225 24.79 6.77 -20.68
CA ALA A 225 26.16 6.82 -21.23
C ALA A 225 27.11 5.85 -20.51
N ARG A 226 28.11 5.33 -21.21
CA ARG A 226 29.11 4.41 -20.62
C ARG A 226 29.94 5.14 -19.59
N TYR A 227 30.36 4.46 -18.53
CA TYR A 227 31.11 5.05 -17.41
C TYR A 227 32.38 5.84 -17.80
N ASN A 228 33.02 5.50 -18.92
CA ASN A 228 34.27 6.12 -19.37
C ASN A 228 34.13 7.04 -20.59
N GLU A 229 32.91 7.29 -21.07
CA GLU A 229 32.65 8.23 -22.15
C GLU A 229 32.60 9.67 -21.60
N THR A 230 33.40 10.56 -22.20
CA THR A 230 33.43 11.99 -21.84
C THR A 230 32.30 12.80 -22.50
N GLY A 231 31.57 12.19 -23.44
CA GLY A 231 30.40 12.74 -24.11
C GLY A 231 29.14 11.93 -23.81
N GLY A 232 27.98 12.38 -24.32
CA GLY A 232 26.68 11.73 -24.10
C GLY A 232 25.86 12.35 -22.96
N ALA A 233 24.70 11.77 -22.69
CA ALA A 233 23.74 12.30 -21.72
C ALA A 233 24.11 11.92 -20.27
N ALA A 234 23.97 12.87 -19.34
CA ALA A 234 24.18 12.63 -17.91
C ALA A 234 23.04 11.83 -17.27
N ASP A 235 21.87 11.84 -17.91
CA ASP A 235 20.65 11.23 -17.42
C ASP A 235 20.77 9.71 -17.26
N TYR A 236 19.86 9.18 -16.43
CA TYR A 236 19.60 7.75 -16.31
C TYR A 236 18.28 7.50 -17.00
N LEU A 237 18.27 6.57 -17.94
CA LEU A 237 17.10 6.19 -18.71
C LEU A 237 16.44 4.98 -18.05
N CYS A 238 15.12 4.89 -18.20
CA CYS A 238 14.38 3.68 -17.90
C CYS A 238 13.82 3.10 -19.20
N LEU A 239 14.47 2.07 -19.73
CA LEU A 239 14.22 1.51 -21.05
C LEU A 239 13.16 0.40 -20.98
N PRO A 240 12.17 0.39 -21.88
CA PRO A 240 11.17 -0.66 -21.93
C PRO A 240 11.79 -1.99 -22.39
N PRO A 241 11.23 -3.14 -21.98
CA PRO A 241 11.69 -4.45 -22.45
C PRO A 241 11.26 -4.76 -23.89
N ASP A 242 10.35 -3.98 -24.46
CA ASP A 242 9.87 -4.05 -25.84
C ASP A 242 10.18 -2.74 -26.58
N PRO A 243 11.44 -2.49 -26.98
CA PRO A 243 11.80 -1.27 -27.69
C PRO A 243 11.35 -1.31 -29.15
N ASP A 244 10.87 -0.18 -29.66
CA ASP A 244 10.74 0.06 -31.09
C ASP A 244 12.12 0.46 -31.64
N LEU A 245 12.60 -0.26 -32.67
CA LEU A 245 13.93 -0.07 -33.23
C LEU A 245 13.85 0.33 -34.71
N THR A 246 14.78 1.17 -35.12
CA THR A 246 15.04 1.49 -36.53
C THR A 246 16.30 0.79 -37.00
N GLU A 247 16.33 0.37 -38.26
CA GLU A 247 17.53 -0.21 -38.87
C GLU A 247 18.70 0.78 -38.82
N PRO A 248 19.93 0.30 -38.58
CA PRO A 248 21.11 1.16 -38.53
C PRO A 248 21.38 1.79 -39.91
N ASP A 249 21.79 3.06 -39.92
CA ASP A 249 22.27 3.72 -41.13
C ASP A 249 23.75 3.31 -41.38
N PRO A 250 24.04 2.54 -42.45
CA PRO A 250 25.40 2.05 -42.72
C PRO A 250 26.40 3.17 -43.04
N HIS A 251 25.94 4.40 -43.29
CA HIS A 251 26.80 5.55 -43.59
C HIS A 251 27.07 6.44 -42.38
N ASN A 252 26.40 6.20 -41.25
CA ASN A 252 26.60 6.99 -40.05
C ASN A 252 27.79 6.47 -39.23
N GLN A 253 28.66 7.38 -38.78
CA GLN A 253 29.86 7.07 -38.00
C GLN A 253 29.88 7.80 -36.64
N TYR A 254 28.85 8.59 -36.32
CA TYR A 254 28.84 9.49 -35.16
C TYR A 254 27.54 9.36 -34.37
N GLU A 255 27.34 8.18 -33.78
CA GLU A 255 26.16 7.84 -33.00
C GLU A 255 26.42 7.98 -31.50
N ALA A 256 25.39 8.39 -30.76
CA ALA A 256 25.39 8.29 -29.31
C ALA A 256 24.87 6.92 -28.89
N TYR A 257 25.52 6.29 -27.92
CA TYR A 257 25.15 4.97 -27.43
C TYR A 257 24.41 5.03 -26.10
N VAL A 258 23.53 4.06 -25.88
CA VAL A 258 22.90 3.80 -24.58
C VAL A 258 23.36 2.43 -24.11
N TRP A 259 23.97 2.40 -22.92
CA TRP A 259 24.48 1.22 -22.26
C TRP A 259 23.56 0.82 -21.11
N GLY A 260 23.53 -0.47 -20.75
CA GLY A 260 22.87 -0.94 -19.52
C GLY A 260 23.54 -0.36 -18.28
N ALA A 261 22.88 -0.44 -17.12
CA ALA A 261 23.39 0.15 -15.89
C ALA A 261 23.64 -0.86 -14.78
N GLU A 262 24.67 -0.59 -13.96
CA GLU A 262 25.11 -1.46 -12.86
C GLU A 262 25.24 -0.70 -11.54
N PHE A 263 24.94 -1.39 -10.45
CA PHE A 263 25.20 -0.90 -9.09
C PHE A 263 26.67 -1.09 -8.72
N GLU A 264 27.25 -0.03 -8.16
CA GLU A 264 28.62 -0.03 -7.68
C GLU A 264 28.71 0.10 -6.15
N GLY A 265 29.46 -0.82 -5.54
CA GLY A 265 29.60 -0.98 -4.10
C GLY A 265 28.46 -1.75 -3.43
N SER A 266 28.54 -1.90 -2.10
CA SER A 266 27.61 -2.70 -1.28
C SER A 266 26.67 -1.86 -0.42
N VAL A 267 26.52 -0.58 -0.77
CA VAL A 267 25.76 0.40 0.03
C VAL A 267 24.25 0.35 -0.26
N PHE A 268 23.86 -0.04 -1.47
CA PHE A 268 22.44 -0.23 -1.83
C PHE A 268 21.89 -1.52 -1.20
N ALA A 269 22.66 -2.60 -1.29
CA ALA A 269 22.49 -3.84 -0.55
C ALA A 269 23.83 -4.60 -0.49
N SER A 270 23.97 -5.54 0.44
CA SER A 270 25.24 -6.25 0.68
C SER A 270 25.81 -6.97 -0.54
N ASP A 271 24.94 -7.36 -1.48
CA ASP A 271 25.25 -8.09 -2.71
C ASP A 271 25.00 -7.27 -3.99
N SER A 272 24.85 -5.96 -3.87
CA SER A 272 24.47 -5.09 -5.01
C SER A 272 25.58 -4.83 -6.03
N HIS A 273 26.85 -5.09 -5.71
CA HIS A 273 27.95 -4.79 -6.62
C HIS A 273 27.89 -5.63 -7.91
N ASN A 274 28.08 -4.97 -9.06
CA ASN A 274 27.99 -5.54 -10.42
C ASN A 274 26.61 -6.12 -10.74
N LYS A 275 25.56 -5.68 -10.04
CA LYS A 275 24.18 -6.07 -10.36
C LYS A 275 23.58 -5.08 -11.34
N ASP A 276 23.03 -5.60 -12.42
CA ASP A 276 22.25 -4.84 -13.37
C ASP A 276 21.04 -4.20 -12.68
N VAL A 277 20.83 -2.92 -12.97
CA VAL A 277 19.85 -2.07 -12.31
C VAL A 277 18.51 -2.14 -13.06
N PRO A 278 17.44 -2.69 -12.46
CA PRO A 278 16.10 -2.57 -13.00
C PRO A 278 15.55 -1.17 -12.71
N CYS A 279 14.57 -0.76 -13.49
CA CYS A 279 13.85 0.48 -13.26
C CYS A 279 12.35 0.28 -13.44
N VAL A 280 11.57 1.27 -13.01
CA VAL A 280 10.12 1.28 -13.22
C VAL A 280 9.65 2.70 -13.52
N VAL A 281 8.77 2.83 -14.51
CA VAL A 281 8.04 4.07 -14.78
C VAL A 281 6.64 3.94 -14.20
N CYS A 282 6.36 4.69 -13.14
CA CYS A 282 5.05 4.68 -12.49
C CYS A 282 4.11 5.69 -13.15
N ARG A 283 2.92 5.24 -13.56
CA ARG A 283 1.84 6.14 -13.96
C ARG A 283 1.05 6.59 -12.74
N LEU A 284 1.07 7.88 -12.45
CA LEU A 284 0.14 8.49 -11.50
C LEU A 284 -1.12 8.92 -12.26
N THR A 285 -2.30 8.63 -11.69
CA THR A 285 -3.61 8.90 -12.33
C THR A 285 -4.08 10.34 -12.18
N THR A 286 -3.39 11.13 -11.36
CA THR A 286 -3.63 12.56 -11.15
C THR A 286 -2.40 13.35 -11.59
N THR A 287 -2.59 14.58 -12.09
CA THR A 287 -1.48 15.48 -12.44
C THR A 287 -0.82 15.94 -11.15
N THR A 288 0.32 15.33 -10.79
CA THR A 288 1.04 15.64 -9.56
C THR A 288 2.45 16.13 -9.87
N THR A 289 2.91 17.13 -9.14
CA THR A 289 4.34 17.52 -9.18
C THR A 289 5.14 16.49 -8.40
N GLN A 290 6.21 15.94 -8.99
CA GLN A 290 7.14 15.06 -8.28
C GLN A 290 8.38 15.84 -7.83
N LEU A 291 8.84 15.57 -6.62
CA LEU A 291 10.03 16.18 -6.04
C LEU A 291 10.88 15.12 -5.32
N MET A 292 12.15 15.03 -5.72
CA MET A 292 13.17 14.33 -4.93
C MET A 292 13.75 15.31 -3.90
N ILE A 293 13.77 14.91 -2.62
CA ILE A 293 14.42 15.65 -1.55
C ILE A 293 15.68 14.87 -1.13
N PRO A 294 16.90 15.37 -1.44
CA PRO A 294 18.13 14.73 -1.04
C PRO A 294 18.36 14.88 0.48
N ALA A 295 19.14 13.97 1.05
CA ALA A 295 19.48 13.89 2.48
C ALA A 295 18.28 13.73 3.44
N LYS A 296 17.11 13.33 2.93
CA LYS A 296 15.89 13.06 3.71
C LYS A 296 15.41 11.65 3.46
N SER A 297 14.69 11.08 4.43
CA SER A 297 13.97 9.81 4.27
C SER A 297 12.45 9.98 4.40
N THR A 298 11.98 11.21 4.62
CA THR A 298 10.57 11.54 4.81
C THR A 298 10.23 12.86 4.09
N CYS A 299 9.03 12.92 3.53
CA CYS A 299 8.52 14.11 2.86
C CYS A 299 8.21 15.25 3.85
N TYR A 300 8.23 16.49 3.35
CA TYR A 300 7.71 17.63 4.11
C TYR A 300 6.18 17.54 4.27
N GLN A 301 5.65 18.28 5.23
CA GLN A 301 4.21 18.34 5.45
C GLN A 301 3.47 18.78 4.17
N GLY A 302 2.36 18.11 3.85
CA GLY A 302 1.56 18.39 2.65
C GLY A 302 2.08 17.74 1.36
N TRP A 303 3.12 16.91 1.44
CA TRP A 303 3.60 16.08 0.35
C TRP A 303 3.31 14.60 0.60
N THR A 304 2.90 13.89 -0.45
CA THR A 304 2.65 12.45 -0.42
C THR A 304 3.94 11.68 -0.66
N PHE A 305 4.25 10.76 0.26
CA PHE A 305 5.41 9.87 0.14
C PHE A 305 5.22 8.87 -1.00
N LEU A 306 6.19 8.77 -1.91
CA LEU A 306 6.25 7.71 -2.92
C LEU A 306 7.19 6.59 -2.46
N TYR A 307 8.48 6.89 -2.35
CA TYR A 307 9.50 5.96 -1.86
C TYR A 307 10.72 6.70 -1.28
N SER A 308 11.60 5.97 -0.60
CA SER A 308 12.86 6.52 -0.06
C SER A 308 13.98 5.50 -0.15
N GLY A 309 15.21 5.97 -0.29
CA GLY A 309 16.37 5.11 -0.29
C GLY A 309 17.67 5.89 -0.26
N HIS A 310 18.58 5.58 -1.18
CA HIS A 310 19.93 6.11 -1.22
C HIS A 310 20.11 7.05 -2.40
N LEU A 311 20.73 8.20 -2.15
CA LEU A 311 21.09 9.12 -3.22
C LEU A 311 22.26 8.49 -4.00
N ALA A 312 22.13 8.45 -5.32
CA ALA A 312 23.12 7.87 -6.22
C ALA A 312 23.48 8.84 -7.35
N SER A 313 24.70 8.66 -7.89
CA SER A 313 25.19 9.39 -9.06
C SER A 313 26.40 8.64 -9.66
N SER A 314 27.05 9.23 -10.68
CA SER A 314 28.32 8.72 -11.20
C SER A 314 29.48 9.08 -10.28
N SER A 315 30.55 8.30 -10.33
CA SER A 315 31.74 8.52 -9.49
C SER A 315 32.59 9.68 -10.03
N PRO A 316 33.12 10.57 -9.17
CA PRO A 316 33.93 11.70 -9.59
C PRO A 316 35.30 11.31 -10.19
N ILE A 317 35.73 10.05 -10.05
CA ILE A 317 36.96 9.54 -10.68
C ILE A 317 36.73 9.03 -12.10
N LEU A 318 35.47 8.96 -12.55
CA LEU A 318 35.10 8.45 -13.86
C LEU A 318 34.75 9.60 -14.82
N PRO A 319 35.06 9.47 -16.13
CA PRO A 319 34.80 10.52 -17.11
C PRO A 319 33.32 10.85 -17.32
N ALA A 320 32.44 9.85 -17.23
CA ALA A 320 31.05 10.02 -17.58
C ALA A 320 30.27 10.74 -16.49
N ALA A 321 29.54 11.77 -16.90
CA ALA A 321 28.67 12.52 -16.01
C ALA A 321 27.45 11.69 -15.56
N GLY A 322 26.95 12.00 -14.36
CA GLY A 322 25.72 11.42 -13.82
C GLY A 322 24.89 12.48 -13.12
N GLN A 323 23.59 12.48 -13.36
CA GLN A 323 22.67 13.25 -12.53
C GLN A 323 22.56 12.66 -11.11
N TYR A 324 21.95 13.40 -10.17
CA TYR A 324 21.60 12.84 -8.86
C TYR A 324 20.23 12.17 -8.94
N VAL A 325 20.16 10.89 -8.59
CA VAL A 325 18.92 10.10 -8.57
C VAL A 325 18.69 9.43 -7.24
N CYS A 326 17.43 9.16 -6.92
CA CYS A 326 17.05 8.42 -5.72
C CYS A 326 16.82 6.94 -6.04
N VAL A 327 17.70 6.08 -5.56
CA VAL A 327 17.57 4.62 -5.66
C VAL A 327 16.75 4.12 -4.48
N ASP A 328 15.83 3.17 -4.69
CA ASP A 328 15.01 2.60 -3.62
C ASP A 328 15.87 1.97 -2.51
N GLY A 329 15.39 2.04 -1.27
CA GLY A 329 16.10 1.49 -0.11
C GLY A 329 16.14 -0.04 -0.06
N LEU A 330 15.37 -0.71 -0.91
CA LEU A 330 15.36 -2.15 -1.14
C LEU A 330 15.54 -2.41 -2.64
N PRO A 331 16.78 -2.34 -3.16
CA PRO A 331 17.02 -2.52 -4.59
C PRO A 331 16.62 -3.93 -5.05
N GLU A 332 16.08 -4.00 -6.26
CA GLU A 332 15.88 -5.23 -7.02
C GLU A 332 16.99 -5.34 -8.09
N TYR A 333 17.14 -6.52 -8.70
CA TYR A 333 18.16 -6.79 -9.72
C TYR A 333 17.55 -7.43 -10.96
N VAL A 334 18.15 -7.20 -12.13
CA VAL A 334 17.76 -7.90 -13.36
C VAL A 334 18.20 -9.38 -13.27
N PRO A 335 17.31 -10.36 -13.55
CA PRO A 335 17.70 -11.76 -13.52
C PRO A 335 18.87 -12.08 -14.47
N ARG A 336 19.93 -12.72 -13.95
CA ARG A 336 21.19 -13.05 -14.66
C ARG A 336 22.05 -11.83 -15.05
N GLY A 337 21.73 -10.65 -14.54
CA GLY A 337 22.55 -9.44 -14.68
C GLY A 337 23.57 -9.32 -13.56
N ASP A 338 24.47 -10.30 -13.46
CA ASP A 338 25.49 -10.38 -12.39
C ASP A 338 26.93 -10.25 -12.94
N ALA A 339 27.05 -10.02 -14.24
CA ALA A 339 28.33 -9.84 -14.91
C ALA A 339 28.82 -8.41 -14.66
N ASN A 340 30.14 -8.23 -14.60
CA ASN A 340 30.73 -6.91 -14.63
C ASN A 340 30.98 -6.50 -16.09
N LEU A 341 30.17 -5.59 -16.61
CA LEU A 341 30.19 -5.11 -18.00
C LEU A 341 30.54 -3.61 -18.11
N ASP A 342 30.63 -2.92 -16.98
CA ASP A 342 30.97 -1.50 -16.84
C ASP A 342 30.14 -0.61 -17.79
N GLY A 343 28.82 -0.61 -17.58
CA GLY A 343 27.87 0.21 -18.32
C GLY A 343 27.72 1.64 -17.78
N LYS A 344 26.49 2.09 -17.54
CA LYS A 344 26.19 3.30 -16.76
C LYS A 344 26.20 2.96 -15.27
N LEU A 345 27.06 3.60 -14.49
CA LEU A 345 27.26 3.19 -13.09
C LEU A 345 26.47 4.03 -12.09
N PHE A 346 25.96 3.34 -11.05
CA PHE A 346 25.31 3.92 -9.88
C PHE A 346 26.23 3.81 -8.66
N TYR A 347 26.79 4.93 -8.22
CA TYR A 347 27.57 5.02 -6.99
C TYR A 347 26.77 5.72 -5.88
N PRO A 348 26.88 5.27 -4.62
CA PRO A 348 26.28 5.96 -3.49
C PRO A 348 26.92 7.33 -3.27
N VAL A 349 26.10 8.34 -3.02
CA VAL A 349 26.57 9.71 -2.78
C VAL A 349 26.84 9.91 -1.30
N ALA A 350 28.06 10.34 -0.95
CA ALA A 350 28.44 10.68 0.42
C ALA A 350 28.59 12.20 0.62
N ALA A 351 28.33 12.67 1.83
CA ALA A 351 28.55 14.07 2.20
C ALA A 351 30.05 14.38 2.29
N LYS A 352 30.44 15.54 1.74
CA LYS A 352 31.78 16.13 1.88
C LYS A 352 31.66 17.50 2.52
N CYS A 353 32.21 17.63 3.73
CA CYS A 353 32.25 18.83 4.53
C CYS A 353 33.21 19.85 3.92
N GLY A 354 32.97 21.12 4.23
CA GLY A 354 33.65 22.27 3.63
C GLY A 354 32.61 23.35 3.41
N SER A 355 32.25 23.62 2.16
CA SER A 355 31.08 24.45 1.84
C SER A 355 29.76 23.80 2.28
N LEU A 356 29.72 22.46 2.42
CA LEU A 356 28.62 21.78 3.10
C LEU A 356 28.82 21.85 4.62
N LEU A 357 27.84 22.39 5.32
CA LEU A 357 27.89 22.59 6.77
C LEU A 357 27.86 21.26 7.54
N CYS A 358 28.90 21.02 8.35
CA CYS A 358 29.00 19.85 9.22
C CYS A 358 29.29 20.30 10.66
N PRO A 359 28.34 20.16 11.62
CA PRO A 359 26.98 19.58 11.54
C PRO A 359 25.93 20.48 10.84
N PRO A 360 24.79 19.96 10.33
CA PRO A 360 24.19 18.66 10.68
C PRO A 360 24.63 17.47 9.81
N TYR A 361 25.33 17.73 8.70
CA TYR A 361 25.90 16.66 7.88
C TYR A 361 27.13 16.06 8.57
N LYS A 362 27.52 14.86 8.10
CA LYS A 362 28.70 14.14 8.61
C LYS A 362 29.57 13.75 7.43
N GLU A 363 30.85 14.12 7.50
CA GLU A 363 31.88 13.76 6.51
C GLU A 363 31.83 12.27 6.20
N ASN A 364 31.85 11.90 4.92
CA ASN A 364 31.85 10.53 4.40
C ASN A 364 30.60 9.69 4.71
N PHE A 365 29.52 10.26 5.26
CA PHE A 365 28.27 9.52 5.42
C PHE A 365 27.45 9.55 4.12
N THR A 366 26.98 8.39 3.69
CA THR A 366 26.06 8.28 2.53
C THR A 366 24.77 9.03 2.78
N LEU A 367 24.34 9.80 1.79
CA LEU A 367 23.11 10.57 1.80
C LEU A 367 21.92 9.68 1.41
N LYS A 368 20.85 9.79 2.20
CA LYS A 368 19.54 9.24 1.87
C LYS A 368 18.80 10.15 0.90
N CYS A 369 17.69 9.67 0.36
CA CYS A 369 16.78 10.46 -0.45
C CYS A 369 15.34 9.98 -0.26
N VAL A 370 14.39 10.87 -0.55
CA VAL A 370 12.96 10.56 -0.59
C VAL A 370 12.35 11.21 -1.83
N VAL A 371 11.46 10.48 -2.49
CA VAL A 371 10.67 11.00 -3.61
C VAL A 371 9.23 11.19 -3.13
N CYS A 372 8.73 12.38 -3.39
CA CYS A 372 7.44 12.86 -2.92
C CYS A 372 6.61 13.36 -4.11
N SER A 373 5.29 13.34 -3.96
CA SER A 373 4.35 13.92 -4.93
C SER A 373 3.39 14.88 -4.25
N LYS A 374 2.83 15.82 -5.03
CA LYS A 374 1.80 16.74 -4.58
C LYS A 374 0.74 16.94 -5.64
#